data_AF-A0A832EVW1-F1
#
_entry.id   AF-A0A832EVW1-F1
#
_cell.length_a   1.000
_cell.length_b   1.000
_cell.length_c   1.000
_cell.angle_alpha   90.00
_cell.angle_beta   90.00
_cell.angle_gamma   90.00
#
_symmetry.space_group_name_H-M   'P 1'
#
loop_
_entity.id
_entity.type
_entity.pdbx_description
1 polymer ?
#
loop_
_entity_poly.entity_id
_entity_poly.type
_entity_poly.pdbx_seq_one_letter_code
_entity_poly.pdbx_strand_id
1 'polypeptide(L)'
;GIRREAPTTLRVFPYGVSRSRLDRAIRETRVPAYIARDVDEADVVMALKASYRREPGKMREASQRNLPTYIVKSNTYAQIASAVRDMFQLGALEQADPEEALREAEEGIRRALDTGEPVELAPQNSYLRRLQHQLVERYQLVSESVGVEPRRRVRIMPAA
;
A
#
# COMPACT_ATOMS: atom_id res chain seq x y z
N GLY A 1 -10.59 1.97 -18.79
CA GLY A 1 -11.15 1.37 -17.58
C GLY A 1 -10.57 2.09 -16.39
N ILE A 2 -11.40 2.77 -15.60
CA ILE A 2 -10.96 3.58 -14.46
C ILE A 2 -10.27 2.63 -13.47
N ARG A 3 -8.94 2.70 -13.36
CA ARG A 3 -8.21 2.11 -12.23
C ARG A 3 -8.78 2.84 -11.01
N ARG A 4 -9.70 2.19 -10.28
CA ARG A 4 -10.10 2.68 -8.96
C ARG A 4 -8.80 2.80 -8.16
N GLU A 5 -8.35 4.03 -7.91
CA GLU A 5 -7.34 4.27 -6.90
C GLU A 5 -7.81 3.53 -5.65
N ALA A 6 -6.95 2.64 -5.13
CA ALA A 6 -7.28 1.90 -3.92
C ALA A 6 -7.72 2.89 -2.84
N PRO A 7 -8.72 2.56 -2.01
CA PRO A 7 -9.21 3.46 -0.98
C PRO A 7 -8.03 4.08 -0.21
N THR A 8 -8.07 5.39 -0.01
CA THR A 8 -7.07 6.13 0.78
C THR A 8 -6.90 5.55 2.18
N THR A 9 -7.87 4.77 2.67
CA THR A 9 -7.80 3.97 3.89
C THR A 9 -8.61 2.69 3.74
N LEU A 10 -8.02 1.52 4.02
CA LEU A 10 -8.69 0.22 3.87
C LEU A 10 -9.49 -0.19 5.11
N ARG A 11 -10.72 -0.69 4.90
CA ARG A 11 -11.56 -1.32 5.93
C ARG A 11 -11.29 -2.82 6.01
N VAL A 12 -10.63 -3.25 7.08
CA VAL A 12 -10.22 -4.66 7.27
C VAL A 12 -11.20 -5.37 8.20
N PHE A 13 -11.90 -6.38 7.69
CA PHE A 13 -12.74 -7.25 8.53
C PHE A 13 -11.95 -8.46 9.04
N PRO A 14 -11.77 -8.62 10.37
CA PRO A 14 -11.09 -9.77 10.95
C PRO A 14 -12.04 -10.96 11.06
N TYR A 15 -11.62 -12.11 10.54
CA TYR A 15 -12.38 -13.35 10.60
C TYR A 15 -11.60 -14.46 11.31
N GLY A 16 -11.99 -14.76 12.56
CA GLY A 16 -11.22 -15.66 13.43
C GLY A 16 -9.87 -15.10 13.90
N VAL A 17 -9.55 -13.86 13.51
CA VAL A 17 -8.38 -13.10 13.94
C VAL A 17 -8.75 -12.18 15.09
N SER A 18 -7.84 -12.01 16.06
CA SER A 18 -8.05 -11.11 17.19
C SER A 18 -8.11 -9.65 16.72
N ARG A 19 -9.24 -8.99 17.01
CA ARG A 19 -9.45 -7.55 16.75
C ARG A 19 -8.39 -6.68 17.41
N SER A 20 -8.06 -6.93 18.69
CA SER A 20 -7.06 -6.12 19.41
C SER A 20 -5.65 -6.27 18.81
N ARG A 21 -5.27 -7.48 18.36
CA ARG A 21 -3.97 -7.70 17.71
C ARG A 21 -3.90 -7.05 16.32
N LEU A 22 -4.99 -7.11 15.55
CA LEU A 22 -5.07 -6.45 14.25
C LEU A 22 -5.02 -4.93 14.42
N ASP A 23 -5.75 -4.36 15.38
CA ASP A 23 -5.76 -2.92 15.66
C ASP A 23 -4.35 -2.44 16.03
N ARG A 24 -3.69 -3.19 16.91
CA ARG A 24 -2.29 -2.94 17.27
C ARG A 24 -1.36 -2.98 16.05
N ALA A 25 -1.49 -3.99 15.19
CA ALA A 25 -0.66 -4.14 14.00
C ALA A 25 -0.85 -2.96 13.02
N ILE A 26 -2.10 -2.54 12.79
CA ILE A 26 -2.43 -1.39 11.95
C ILE A 26 -1.79 -0.11 12.51
N ARG A 27 -1.92 0.13 13.82
CA ARG A 27 -1.34 1.32 14.47
C ARG A 27 0.19 1.34 14.42
N GLU A 28 0.85 0.21 14.74
CA GLU A 28 2.31 0.14 14.78
C GLU A 28 2.94 0.23 13.39
N THR A 29 2.28 -0.33 12.36
CA THR A 29 2.74 -0.22 10.96
C THR A 29 2.38 1.11 10.31
N ARG A 30 1.54 1.93 10.96
CA ARG A 30 1.09 3.26 10.50
C ARG A 30 0.48 3.22 9.08
N VAL A 31 -0.10 2.08 8.71
CA VAL A 31 -0.79 1.95 7.43
C VAL A 31 -2.16 2.62 7.52
N PRO A 32 -2.67 3.16 6.41
CA PRO A 32 -4.01 3.73 6.39
C PRO A 32 -5.04 2.60 6.33
N ALA A 33 -5.36 2.03 7.49
CA ALA A 33 -6.40 1.03 7.65
C ALA A 33 -7.15 1.20 8.97
N TYR A 34 -8.35 0.65 9.04
CA TYR A 34 -9.08 0.46 10.30
C TYR A 34 -9.89 -0.83 10.27
N ILE A 35 -10.33 -1.26 11.44
CA ILE A 35 -11.11 -2.49 11.60
C ILE A 35 -12.57 -2.23 11.23
N ALA A 36 -13.07 -3.01 10.26
CA ALA A 36 -14.48 -3.06 9.93
C ALA A 36 -15.25 -3.81 11.03
N ARG A 37 -16.40 -3.28 11.41
CA ARG A 37 -17.36 -3.89 12.35
C ARG A 37 -18.07 -5.06 11.69
N ASP A 38 -18.45 -4.87 10.43
CA ASP A 38 -19.15 -5.85 9.62
C ASP A 38 -18.39 -6.17 8.33
N VAL A 39 -18.65 -7.35 7.74
CA VAL A 39 -18.10 -7.73 6.45
C VAL A 39 -18.67 -6.83 5.35
N ASP A 40 -19.93 -6.39 5.47
CA ASP A 40 -20.65 -5.57 4.48
C ASP A 40 -20.00 -4.21 4.21
N GLU A 41 -19.34 -3.64 5.20
CA GLU A 41 -18.58 -2.40 5.06
C GLU A 41 -17.09 -2.64 4.77
N ALA A 42 -16.61 -3.88 4.68
CA ALA A 42 -15.21 -4.18 4.48
C ALA A 42 -14.75 -4.00 3.03
N ASP A 43 -13.49 -3.58 2.86
CA ASP A 43 -12.78 -3.59 1.57
C ASP A 43 -11.93 -4.87 1.44
N VAL A 44 -11.58 -5.50 2.56
CA VAL A 44 -10.71 -6.67 2.63
C VAL A 44 -11.02 -7.51 3.87
N VAL A 45 -10.87 -8.82 3.76
CA VAL A 45 -10.99 -9.76 4.88
C VAL A 45 -9.61 -10.26 5.29
N MET A 46 -9.32 -10.29 6.60
CA MET A 46 -8.18 -11.01 7.15
C MET A 46 -8.68 -12.23 7.93
N ALA A 47 -8.43 -13.42 7.41
CA ALA A 47 -8.99 -14.67 7.92
C ALA A 47 -7.93 -15.58 8.53
N LEU A 48 -8.22 -16.17 9.69
CA LEU A 48 -7.41 -17.26 10.25
C LEU A 48 -7.63 -18.54 9.44
N LYS A 49 -6.55 -19.22 9.03
CA LYS A 49 -6.62 -20.47 8.24
C LYS A 49 -7.52 -21.54 8.87
N ALA A 50 -7.51 -21.65 10.20
CA ALA A 50 -8.35 -22.59 10.94
C ALA A 50 -9.86 -22.23 10.90
N SER A 51 -10.18 -20.94 10.89
CA SER A 51 -11.56 -20.44 10.86
C SER A 51 -12.15 -20.42 9.45
N TYR A 52 -11.32 -20.22 8.43
CA TYR A 52 -11.70 -20.28 7.01
C TYR A 52 -12.46 -21.57 6.65
N ARG A 53 -12.16 -22.69 7.32
CA ARG A 53 -12.78 -23.99 7.06
C ARG A 53 -14.04 -24.29 7.87
N ARG A 54 -14.35 -23.49 8.91
CA ARG A 54 -15.37 -23.83 9.92
C ARG A 54 -16.73 -23.16 9.72
N GLU A 55 -16.76 -21.98 9.12
CA GLU A 55 -18.00 -21.22 8.92
C GLU A 55 -18.10 -20.77 7.45
N PRO A 56 -18.79 -21.55 6.60
CA PRO A 56 -18.90 -21.26 5.18
C PRO A 56 -19.76 -20.03 4.88
N GLY A 57 -20.74 -19.69 5.72
CA GLY A 57 -21.72 -18.62 5.47
C GLY A 57 -21.11 -17.23 5.30
N LYS A 58 -20.38 -16.73 6.31
CA LYS A 58 -19.71 -15.42 6.25
C LYS A 58 -18.60 -15.36 5.20
N MET A 59 -17.92 -16.48 4.95
CA MET A 59 -16.94 -16.55 3.86
C MET A 59 -17.61 -16.58 2.49
N ARG A 60 -18.81 -17.16 2.37
CA ARG A 60 -19.61 -17.12 1.15
C ARG A 60 -20.11 -15.71 0.84
N GLU A 61 -20.51 -14.93 1.83
CA GLU A 61 -20.84 -13.51 1.67
C GLU A 61 -19.64 -12.70 1.19
N ALA A 62 -18.48 -12.85 1.85
CA ALA A 62 -17.23 -12.20 1.41
C ALA A 62 -16.84 -12.60 -0.02
N SER A 63 -17.02 -13.88 -0.38
CA SER A 63 -16.71 -14.41 -1.71
C SER A 63 -17.68 -13.91 -2.78
N GLN A 64 -18.99 -13.85 -2.47
CA GLN A 64 -20.01 -13.27 -3.35
C GLN A 64 -19.73 -11.80 -3.65
N ARG A 65 -19.10 -11.09 -2.70
CA ARG A 65 -18.71 -9.69 -2.84
C ARG A 65 -17.31 -9.50 -3.43
N ASN A 66 -16.62 -10.59 -3.80
CA ASN A 66 -15.25 -10.59 -4.33
C ASN A 66 -14.26 -9.83 -3.43
N LEU A 67 -14.44 -9.87 -2.11
CA LEU A 67 -13.52 -9.23 -1.19
C LEU A 67 -12.18 -9.98 -1.18
N PRO A 68 -11.04 -9.30 -1.41
CA PRO A 68 -9.72 -9.89 -1.21
C PRO A 68 -9.61 -10.47 0.20
N THR A 69 -9.10 -11.69 0.31
CA THR A 69 -8.95 -12.39 1.59
C THR A 69 -7.49 -12.72 1.87
N TYR A 70 -6.95 -12.15 2.93
CA TYR A 70 -5.60 -12.43 3.42
C TYR A 70 -5.65 -13.50 4.52
N ILE A 71 -5.02 -14.64 4.26
CA ILE A 71 -5.03 -15.77 5.20
C ILE A 71 -3.82 -15.71 6.14
N VAL A 72 -4.06 -15.59 7.44
CA VAL A 72 -3.04 -15.74 8.48
C VAL A 72 -2.98 -17.16 9.01
N LYS A 73 -1.77 -17.68 9.23
CA LYS A 73 -1.56 -19.07 9.66
C LYS A 73 -1.87 -19.30 11.14
N SER A 74 -1.62 -18.30 11.99
CA SER A 74 -1.92 -18.35 13.43
C SER A 74 -2.39 -16.98 13.93
N ASN A 75 -3.09 -16.96 15.06
CA ASN A 75 -3.65 -15.74 15.66
C ASN A 75 -2.62 -15.00 16.54
N THR A 76 -1.32 -15.14 16.25
CA THR A 76 -0.24 -14.44 16.97
C THR A 76 -0.06 -13.04 16.41
N TYR A 77 0.44 -12.12 17.24
CA TYR A 77 0.72 -10.75 16.81
C TYR A 77 1.66 -10.71 15.60
N ALA A 78 2.75 -11.49 15.63
CA ALA A 78 3.75 -11.50 14.55
C ALA A 78 3.17 -11.90 13.19
N GLN A 79 2.29 -12.92 13.13
CA GLN A 79 1.66 -13.34 11.86
C GLN A 79 0.68 -12.29 11.34
N ILE A 80 -0.09 -11.67 12.24
CA ILE A 80 -1.03 -10.60 11.88
C ILE A 80 -0.27 -9.37 11.38
N ALA A 81 0.77 -8.94 12.10
CA ALA A 81 1.61 -7.81 11.70
C ALA A 81 2.28 -8.05 10.34
N SER A 82 2.81 -9.26 10.10
CA SER A 82 3.37 -9.63 8.79
C SER A 82 2.32 -9.48 7.69
N ALA A 83 1.12 -10.03 7.88
CA ALA A 83 0.06 -9.95 6.88
C ALA A 83 -0.40 -8.51 6.61
N VAL A 84 -0.43 -7.63 7.63
CA VAL A 84 -0.68 -6.20 7.43
C VAL A 84 0.42 -5.56 6.59
N ARG A 85 1.70 -5.84 6.88
CA ARG A 85 2.82 -5.33 6.07
C ARG A 85 2.75 -5.80 4.63
N ASP A 86 2.47 -7.08 4.41
CA ASP A 86 2.38 -7.67 3.07
C ASP A 86 1.21 -7.10 2.28
N MET A 87 0.05 -6.92 2.91
CA MET A 87 -1.13 -6.27 2.32
C MET A 87 -0.81 -4.86 1.79
N PHE A 88 0.13 -4.18 2.43
CA PHE A 88 0.57 -2.83 2.10
C PHE A 88 1.94 -2.77 1.40
N GLN A 89 2.53 -3.92 1.04
CA GLN A 89 3.85 -4.03 0.38
C GLN A 89 5.00 -3.34 1.12
N LEU A 90 4.91 -3.22 2.45
CA LEU A 90 5.90 -2.49 3.25
C LEU A 90 7.30 -3.10 3.17
N GLY A 91 7.42 -4.43 3.12
CA GLY A 91 8.71 -5.10 3.00
C GLY A 91 9.47 -4.76 1.71
N ALA A 92 8.75 -4.54 0.60
CA ALA A 92 9.38 -4.15 -0.66
C ALA A 92 9.98 -2.74 -0.57
N LEU A 93 9.31 -1.82 0.13
CA LEU A 93 9.77 -0.44 0.32
C LEU A 93 10.92 -0.32 1.33
N GLU A 94 10.97 -1.23 2.31
CA GLU A 94 12.07 -1.34 3.26
C GLU A 94 13.34 -1.87 2.59
N GLN A 95 13.21 -2.68 1.55
CA GLN A 95 14.31 -3.27 0.79
C GLN A 95 14.60 -2.56 -0.54
N ALA A 96 13.95 -1.43 -0.81
CA ALA A 96 14.09 -0.71 -2.07
C ALA A 96 15.54 -0.25 -2.30
N ASP A 97 16.07 -0.56 -3.48
CA ASP A 97 17.43 -0.22 -3.87
C ASP A 97 17.53 1.28 -4.25
N PRO A 98 18.40 2.07 -3.57
CA PRO A 98 18.63 3.46 -3.93
C PRO A 98 19.06 3.67 -5.39
N GLU A 99 19.88 2.78 -5.96
CA GLU A 99 20.36 2.93 -7.34
C GLU A 99 19.23 2.76 -8.34
N GLU A 100 18.36 1.77 -8.14
CA GLU A 100 17.19 1.54 -8.98
C GLU A 100 16.21 2.71 -8.89
N ALA A 101 15.93 3.20 -7.67
CA ALA A 101 15.03 4.32 -7.45
C ALA A 101 15.53 5.63 -8.09
N LEU A 102 16.85 5.88 -8.08
CA LEU A 102 17.43 7.06 -8.73
C LEU A 102 17.47 6.91 -10.24
N ARG A 103 17.78 5.72 -10.75
CA ARG A 103 17.72 5.43 -12.20
C ARG A 103 16.32 5.64 -12.76
N GLU A 104 15.29 5.21 -12.03
CA GLU A 104 13.89 5.47 -12.39
C GLU A 104 13.60 6.98 -12.43
N ALA A 105 14.11 7.74 -11.47
CA ALA A 105 13.96 9.20 -11.45
C ALA A 105 14.66 9.87 -12.64
N GLU A 106 15.87 9.45 -13.02
CA GLU A 106 16.55 9.95 -14.23
C GLU A 106 15.75 9.65 -15.50
N GLU A 107 15.15 8.46 -15.62
CA GLU A 107 14.27 8.11 -16.72
C GLU A 107 12.97 8.94 -16.71
N GLY A 108 12.40 9.17 -15.52
CA GLY A 108 11.22 10.03 -15.35
C GLY A 108 11.47 11.49 -15.74
N ILE A 109 12.62 12.03 -15.37
CA ILE A 109 13.07 13.38 -15.75
C ILE A 109 13.16 13.50 -17.27
N ARG A 110 13.85 12.56 -17.93
CA ARG A 110 13.99 12.56 -19.40
C ARG A 110 12.62 12.52 -20.08
N ARG A 111 11.73 11.63 -19.62
CA ARG A 111 10.38 11.54 -20.17
C ARG A 111 9.59 12.83 -20.00
N ALA A 112 9.63 13.45 -18.82
CA ALA A 112 8.91 14.71 -18.57
C ALA A 112 9.41 15.86 -19.47
N LEU A 113 10.71 15.91 -19.75
CA LEU A 113 11.31 16.87 -20.69
C LEU A 113 10.91 16.58 -22.15
N ASP A 114 10.93 15.31 -22.55
CA ASP A 114 10.67 14.90 -23.92
C ASP A 114 9.17 15.02 -24.29
N THR A 115 8.27 14.70 -23.36
CA THR A 115 6.82 14.68 -23.63
C THR A 115 6.12 15.97 -23.21
N GLY A 116 6.70 16.75 -22.30
CA GLY A 116 6.03 17.89 -21.68
C GLY A 116 4.86 17.49 -20.77
N GLU A 117 4.81 16.23 -20.33
CA GLU A 117 3.76 15.72 -19.44
C GLU A 117 4.29 15.36 -18.05
N PRO A 118 3.48 15.46 -16.97
CA PRO A 118 3.87 14.99 -15.65
C PRO A 118 4.13 13.48 -15.62
N VAL A 119 5.18 13.07 -14.89
CA VAL A 119 5.55 11.65 -14.73
C VAL A 119 5.53 11.26 -13.26
N GLU A 120 4.77 10.21 -12.91
CA GLU A 120 4.78 9.62 -11.58
C GLU A 120 5.75 8.43 -11.52
N LEU A 121 6.64 8.44 -10.52
CA LEU A 121 7.55 7.34 -10.23
C LEU A 121 6.87 6.26 -9.38
N ALA A 122 7.54 5.13 -9.17
CA ALA A 122 7.09 4.12 -8.23
C ALA A 122 7.00 4.67 -6.79
N PRO A 123 6.10 4.12 -5.95
CA PRO A 123 6.15 4.36 -4.51
C PRO A 123 7.52 3.99 -3.93
N GLN A 124 8.05 4.89 -3.13
CA GLN A 124 9.35 4.75 -2.50
C GLN A 124 9.25 5.20 -1.05
N ASN A 125 10.15 4.73 -0.18
CA ASN A 125 10.21 5.22 1.20
C ASN A 125 10.62 6.70 1.26
N SER A 126 10.42 7.35 2.40
CA SER A 126 10.66 8.80 2.55
C SER A 126 12.10 9.22 2.26
N TYR A 127 13.09 8.37 2.53
CA TYR A 127 14.49 8.66 2.27
C TYR A 127 14.77 8.68 0.77
N LEU A 128 14.31 7.67 0.03
CA LEU A 128 14.50 7.59 -1.42
C LEU A 128 13.75 8.69 -2.16
N ARG A 129 12.50 9.00 -1.77
CA ARG A 129 11.76 10.13 -2.36
C ARG A 129 12.49 11.46 -2.19
N ARG A 130 13.16 11.67 -1.04
CA ARG A 130 13.98 12.87 -0.82
C ARG A 130 15.15 12.93 -1.81
N LEU A 131 15.84 11.81 -2.05
CA LEU A 131 16.92 11.75 -3.04
C LEU A 131 16.40 12.00 -4.45
N GLN A 132 15.25 11.42 -4.81
CA GLN A 132 14.60 11.65 -6.10
C GLN A 132 14.23 13.13 -6.28
N HIS A 133 13.64 13.78 -5.27
CA HIS A 133 13.37 15.22 -5.31
C HIS A 133 14.65 16.05 -5.53
N GLN A 134 15.71 15.76 -4.79
CA GLN A 134 17.01 16.43 -4.96
C GLN A 134 17.60 16.24 -6.36
N LEU A 135 17.41 15.06 -6.96
CA LEU A 135 17.85 14.80 -8.31
C LEU A 135 17.04 15.61 -9.33
N VAL A 136 15.71 15.63 -9.20
CA VAL A 136 14.82 16.42 -10.07
C VAL A 136 15.18 17.91 -10.03
N GLU A 137 15.46 18.46 -8.84
CA GLU A 137 15.86 19.86 -8.67
C GLU A 137 17.17 20.20 -9.40
N ARG A 138 18.15 19.27 -9.46
CA ARG A 138 19.41 19.48 -10.22
C ARG A 138 19.18 19.63 -11.73
N TYR A 139 18.10 19.06 -12.25
CA TYR A 139 17.68 19.23 -13.64
C TYR A 139 16.75 20.44 -13.83
N GLN A 140 16.63 21.31 -12.81
CA GLN A 140 15.80 22.53 -12.83
C GLN A 140 14.30 22.24 -13.06
N LEU A 141 13.86 21.03 -12.74
CA LEU A 141 12.46 20.64 -12.78
C LEU A 141 11.82 20.75 -11.38
N VAL A 142 10.50 20.87 -11.37
CA VAL A 142 9.70 20.86 -10.14
C VAL A 142 9.19 19.44 -9.89
N SER A 143 9.07 19.05 -8.62
CA SER A 143 8.43 17.79 -8.24
C SER A 143 7.59 17.95 -6.98
N GLU A 144 6.57 17.10 -6.87
CA GLU A 144 5.69 17.01 -5.70
C GLU A 144 5.56 15.56 -5.23
N SER A 145 5.32 15.36 -3.94
CA SER A 145 5.04 14.03 -3.38
C SER A 145 3.53 13.80 -3.34
N VAL A 146 3.04 12.85 -4.13
CA VAL A 146 1.60 12.52 -4.26
C VAL A 146 1.25 11.17 -3.65
N GLY A 147 -0.02 10.99 -3.30
CA GLY A 147 -0.52 9.79 -2.63
C GLY A 147 -0.24 9.76 -1.12
N VAL A 148 -0.77 8.72 -0.45
CA VAL A 148 -0.60 8.48 0.99
C VAL A 148 0.35 7.31 1.22
N GLU A 149 1.07 7.34 2.34
CA GLU A 149 1.91 6.20 2.71
C GLU A 149 1.07 4.91 2.78
N PRO A 150 1.60 3.76 2.33
CA PRO A 150 2.94 3.58 1.76
C PRO A 150 3.02 3.73 0.23
N ARG A 151 1.92 4.13 -0.42
CA ARG A 151 1.86 4.35 -1.88
C ARG A 151 2.27 5.75 -2.30
N ARG A 152 2.92 6.49 -1.39
CA ARG A 152 3.37 7.86 -1.62
C ARG A 152 4.59 7.82 -2.54
N ARG A 153 4.58 8.68 -3.55
CA ARG A 153 5.56 8.68 -4.64
C ARG A 153 5.84 10.09 -5.14
N VAL A 154 6.95 10.25 -5.85
CA VAL A 154 7.32 11.52 -6.47
C VAL A 154 6.61 11.64 -7.83
N ARG A 155 6.00 12.79 -8.08
CA ARG A 155 5.54 13.22 -9.41
C ARG A 155 6.46 14.35 -9.89
N ILE A 156 7.03 14.16 -11.06
CA ILE A 156 7.88 15.13 -11.75
C ILE A 156 6.99 15.96 -12.66
N MET A 157 7.15 17.28 -12.62
CA MET A 157 6.44 18.21 -13.48
C MET A 157 7.34 18.58 -14.67
N PRO A 158 6.77 18.77 -15.87
CA PRO A 158 7.51 19.29 -17.01
C PRO A 158 8.00 20.73 -16.75
N ALA A 159 9.03 21.15 -17.47
CA ALA A 159 9.41 22.55 -17.50
C ALA A 159 8.29 23.37 -18.18
N ALA A 160 7.99 24.55 -17.64
CA ALA A 160 6.99 25.47 -18.20
C ALA A 160 7.44 26.08 -19.53
#